data_AF-A0A849KUV4-F1
#
_entry.id   AF-A0A849KUV4-F1
#
_cell.length_a   1.000
_cell.length_b   1.000
_cell.length_c   1.000
_cell.angle_alpha   90.00
_cell.angle_beta   90.00
_cell.angle_gamma   90.00
#
_symmetry.space_group_name_H-M   'P 1'
#
loop_
_entity.id
_entity.type
_entity.pdbx_description
1 polymer ?
#
loop_
_entity_poly.entity_id
_entity_poly.type
_entity_poly.pdbx_seq_one_letter_code
_entity_poly.pdbx_strand_id
1 'polypeptide(L)' 'RANDVLQVTVYGQPSLTGLYPVDVDGNIGYPVVGNVSVRGLTTIEISERIAASLSQHIPGLTVTATIIQYAPVFVVGD' A
#
# COMPACT_ATOMS: atom_id res chain seq x y z
N ARG A 1 -3.73 11.34 -1.71
CA ARG A 1 -3.08 12.56 -2.26
C ARG A 1 -1.63 12.22 -2.57
N ALA A 2 -1.03 12.88 -3.56
CA ALA A 2 0.41 12.77 -3.78
C ALA A 2 1.12 13.13 -2.47
N ASN A 3 2.18 12.39 -2.12
CA ASN A 3 2.89 12.48 -0.83
C ASN A 3 2.22 11.75 0.37
N ASP A 4 1.12 11.01 0.16
CA ASP A 4 0.63 10.05 1.15
C ASP A 4 1.46 8.76 1.11
N VAL A 5 1.54 8.05 2.24
CA VAL A 5 2.15 6.73 2.33
C VAL A 5 1.06 5.73 2.71
N LEU A 6 0.90 4.68 1.92
CA LEU A 6 0.04 3.57 2.28
C LEU A 6 0.81 2.52 3.05
N GLN A 7 0.35 2.21 4.25
CA GLN A 7 0.72 0.99 4.93
C GLN A 7 -0.20 -0.13 4.45
N VAL A 8 0.39 -1.13 3.81
CA VAL A 8 -0.33 -2.34 3.38
C VAL A 8 0.14 -3.50 4.23
N THR A 9 -0.81 -4.21 4.81
CA THR A 9 -0.57 -5.41 5.62
C THR A 9 -1.24 -6.60 4.95
N VAL A 10 -0.46 -7.64 4.68
CA VAL A 10 -0.96 -8.90 4.10
C VAL A 10 -0.74 -10.00 5.12
N TYR A 11 -1.84 -10.58 5.61
CA TYR A 11 -1.76 -11.61 6.63
C TYR A 11 -1.04 -12.86 6.11
N GLY A 12 -0.09 -13.37 6.89
CA GLY A 12 0.74 -14.51 6.51
C GLY A 12 1.82 -14.21 5.46
N GLN A 13 1.92 -12.97 4.96
CA GLN A 13 2.92 -12.56 3.98
C GLN A 13 3.66 -11.29 4.40
N PRO A 14 4.70 -11.41 5.25
CA PRO A 14 5.50 -10.27 5.69
C PRO A 14 6.26 -9.62 4.52
N SER A 15 6.59 -10.38 3.47
CA SER A 15 7.25 -9.86 2.26
C SER A 15 6.38 -8.91 1.42
N LEU A 16 5.05 -8.99 1.58
CA LEU A 16 4.08 -8.10 0.93
C LEU A 16 3.57 -7.01 1.90
N THR A 17 3.98 -7.08 3.16
CA THR A 17 3.61 -6.10 4.19
C THR A 17 4.67 -5.00 4.23
N GLY A 18 4.24 -3.74 4.14
CA GLY A 18 5.17 -2.63 4.11
C GLY A 18 4.52 -1.28 3.86
N LEU A 19 5.39 -0.29 3.64
CA LEU A 19 5.01 1.09 3.35
C LEU A 19 5.25 1.39 1.88
N TYR A 20 4.21 1.90 1.23
CA TYR A 20 4.19 2.16 -0.20
C TYR A 20 3.83 3.62 -0.44
N PRO A 21 4.80 4.46 -0.83
CA PRO A 21 4.54 5.86 -1.12
C PRO A 21 3.65 6.00 -2.37
N VAL A 22 2.71 6.94 -2.31
CA VAL A 22 1.89 7.31 -3.47
C VAL A 22 2.63 8.33 -4.31
N ASP A 23 2.90 7.95 -5.54
CA ASP A 23 3.55 8.78 -6.54
C ASP A 23 2.66 9.95 -7.01
N VAL A 24 3.23 10.92 -7.73
CA VAL A 24 2.54 12.12 -8.24
C VAL A 24 1.33 11.81 -9.13
N ASP A 25 1.38 10.69 -9.85
CA ASP A 25 0.26 10.23 -10.68
C ASP A 25 -0.87 9.59 -9.84
N GLY A 26 -0.64 9.33 -8.55
CA GLY A 26 -1.60 8.69 -7.66
C GLY A 26 -1.56 7.16 -7.71
N ASN A 27 -0.38 6.61 -7.99
CA ASN A 27 -0.11 5.18 -8.06
C ASN A 27 0.83 4.76 -6.92
N ILE A 28 0.74 3.50 -6.49
CA ILE A 28 1.75 2.87 -5.63
C ILE A 28 2.49 1.78 -6.42
N GLY A 29 3.79 1.65 -6.21
CA GLY A 29 4.55 0.50 -6.71
C GLY A 29 4.46 -0.65 -5.72
N TYR A 30 3.79 -1.74 -6.09
CA TYR A 30 3.55 -2.88 -5.21
C TYR A 30 4.23 -4.16 -5.74
N PRO A 31 4.85 -4.99 -4.88
CA PRO A 31 5.52 -6.21 -5.31
C PRO A 31 4.53 -7.18 -5.98
N VAL A 32 5.04 -8.00 -6.92
CA VAL A 32 4.29 -9.01 -7.69
C VAL A 32 3.28 -8.44 -8.70
N VAL A 33 2.55 -7.38 -8.36
CA VAL A 33 1.46 -6.82 -9.18
C VAL A 33 1.83 -5.52 -9.90
N GLY A 34 2.97 -4.90 -9.57
CA GLY A 34 3.44 -3.67 -10.20
C GLY A 34 2.71 -2.42 -9.73
N ASN A 35 2.46 -1.47 -10.64
CA ASN A 35 1.84 -0.20 -10.32
C ASN A 35 0.32 -0.35 -10.09
N VAL A 36 -0.16 0.05 -8.91
CA VAL A 36 -1.58 0.02 -8.55
C VAL A 36 -2.09 1.45 -8.38
N SER A 37 -3.11 1.82 -9.15
CA SER A 37 -3.76 3.12 -9.02
C SER A 37 -4.62 3.20 -7.76
N VAL A 38 -4.33 4.20 -6.93
CA VAL A 38 -5.02 4.46 -5.65
C VAL A 38 -5.72 5.83 -5.63
N ARG A 39 -5.59 6.59 -6.73
CA ARG A 39 -6.15 7.93 -6.87
C ARG A 39 -7.67 7.90 -6.77
N GLY A 40 -8.21 8.71 -5.86
CA GLY A 40 -9.65 8.86 -5.67
C GLY A 40 -10.34 7.68 -4.99
N LEU A 41 -9.59 6.65 -4.59
CA LEU A 41 -10.10 5.50 -3.86
C LEU A 41 -9.99 5.72 -2.35
N THR A 42 -10.93 5.16 -1.60
CA THR A 42 -10.84 5.03 -0.15
C THR A 42 -9.86 3.92 0.23
N THR A 43 -9.39 3.91 1.48
CA THR A 43 -8.52 2.85 2.01
C THR A 43 -9.11 1.44 1.84
N ILE A 44 -10.43 1.33 2.00
CA ILE A 44 -11.17 0.07 1.82
C ILE A 44 -11.08 -0.37 0.35
N GLU A 45 -11.43 0.50 -0.60
CA GLU A 45 -11.37 0.19 -2.04
C GLU A 45 -9.93 -0.15 -2.48
N ILE A 46 -8.94 0.52 -1.91
CA ILE A 46 -7.53 0.21 -2.20
C ILE A 46 -7.17 -1.19 -1.69
N SER A 47 -7.60 -1.55 -0.48
CA SER A 47 -7.36 -2.89 0.07
C SER A 47 -7.99 -3.98 -0.79
N GLU A 48 -9.23 -3.79 -1.25
CA GLU A 48 -9.92 -4.72 -2.14
C GLU A 48 -9.23 -4.83 -3.50
N ARG A 49 -8.77 -3.70 -4.07
CA ARG A 49 -8.05 -3.67 -5.34
C ARG A 49 -6.71 -4.41 -5.27
N ILE A 50 -5.96 -4.20 -4.20
CA ILE A 50 -4.69 -4.92 -3.96
C ILE A 50 -4.98 -6.41 -3.74
N ALA A 51 -5.99 -6.75 -2.93
CA ALA A 51 -6.41 -8.14 -2.71
C ALA A 51 -6.81 -8.86 -4.01
N ALA A 52 -7.57 -8.19 -4.88
CA ALA A 52 -7.98 -8.73 -6.17
C ALA A 52 -6.76 -8.96 -7.10
N SER A 53 -5.84 -8.00 -7.14
CA SER A 53 -4.61 -8.11 -7.96
C SER A 53 -3.70 -9.23 -7.45
N LEU A 54 -3.56 -9.36 -6.13
CA LEU A 54 -2.80 -10.44 -5.51
C LEU A 54 -3.47 -11.80 -5.67
N SER A 55 -4.80 -11.88 -5.64
CA SER A 55 -5.53 -13.16 -5.80
C SER A 55 -5.29 -13.81 -7.17
N GLN A 56 -4.90 -13.05 -8.19
CA GLN A 56 -4.49 -13.61 -9.49
C GLN A 56 -3.17 -14.39 -9.42
N HIS A 57 -2.34 -14.10 -8.43
CA HIS A 57 -1.04 -14.73 -8.23
C HIS A 57 -1.04 -15.70 -7.04
N ILE A 58 -1.76 -15.34 -5.97
CA ILE A 58 -1.81 -16.04 -4.69
C ILE A 58 -3.23 -15.94 -4.11
N PRO A 59 -4.07 -16.97 -4.27
CA PRO A 59 -5.44 -16.97 -3.76
C PRO A 59 -5.48 -17.07 -2.23
N GLY A 60 -6.51 -16.49 -1.62
CA GLY A 60 -6.80 -16.63 -0.18
C GLY A 60 -6.05 -15.69 0.74
N LEU A 61 -5.49 -14.59 0.23
CA LEU A 61 -4.81 -13.58 1.05
C LEU A 61 -5.79 -12.58 1.65
N THR A 62 -5.61 -12.28 2.94
CA THR A 62 -6.28 -11.16 3.61
C THR A 62 -5.38 -9.93 3.55
N VAL A 63 -5.86 -8.88 2.91
CA VAL A 63 -5.13 -7.62 2.71
C VAL A 63 -5.86 -6.49 3.40
N THR A 64 -5.12 -5.68 4.14
CA THR A 64 -5.59 -4.44 4.74
C THR A 64 -4.70 -3.30 4.27
N ALA A 65 -5.28 -2.21 3.80
CA ALA A 65 -4.56 -1.01 3.42
C ALA A 65 -5.02 0.17 4.28
N THR A 66 -4.06 0.92 4.82
CA THR A 66 -4.32 2.08 5.66
C THR A 66 -3.40 3.21 5.21
N ILE A 67 -3.94 4.43 5.13
CA ILE A 67 -3.11 5.61 4.87
C ILE A 67 -2.42 6.00 6.18
N ILE A 68 -1.09 6.02 6.18
CA ILE A 68 -0.32 6.66 7.22
C ILE A 68 0.22 7.98 6.66
N GLN A 69 -0.14 9.09 7.30
CA GLN A 69 0.53 10.35 7.03
C GLN A 69 1.87 10.29 7.75
N TYR A 70 2.98 10.23 7.01
CA TYR A 70 4.29 10.37 7.60
C TYR A 70 4.44 11.83 8.04
N ALA A 71 4.17 12.13 9.30
CA ALA A 71 4.75 13.32 9.91
C ALA A 71 6.26 13.08 10.00
N PRO A 72 7.13 13.99 9.51
CA PRO A 72 8.56 13.78 9.60
C PRO A 72 8.95 13.76 11.08
N VAL A 73 9.28 12.57 11.60
CA VAL A 73 10.04 12.46 12.84
C VAL A 73 11.50 12.66 12.46
N PHE A 74 12.02 13.86 12.72
CA PHE A 74 13.46 14.10 12.72
C PHE A 74 14.06 13.29 13.86
N VAL A 75 14.68 12.15 13.55
CA VAL A 75 15.61 11.52 14.49
C VAL A 75 16.93 12.26 14.35
N VAL A 76 17.07 13.38 15.07
CA VAL A 76 18.39 13.99 15.30
C VAL A 76 19.12 13.04 16.25
N GLY A 77 20.08 12.30 15.71
CA GLY A 77 21.13 11.68 16.51
C GLY A 77 22.24 12.72 16.71
N ASP A 78 22.57 12.99 17.97
CA ASP A 78 23.87 13.54 18.37
C ASP A 78 24.89 12.38 18.50
#